data_AF-A0A9W4X3M3-F1
#
_entry.id   AF-A0A9W4X3M3-F1
#
_cell.length_a   1.000
_cell.length_b   1.000
_cell.length_c   1.000
_cell.angle_alpha   90.00
_cell.angle_beta   90.00
_cell.angle_gamma   90.00
#
_symmetry.space_group_name_H-M   'P 1'
#
loop_
_entity.id
_entity.type
_entity.pdbx_description
1 polymer ?
#
loop_
_entity_poly.entity_id
_entity_poly.type
_entity_poly.pdbx_seq_one_letter_code
_entity_poly.pdbx_strand_id
1 'polypeptide(L)'
;LLEKHPETLRDNIKSLLRNYIFFQDVEKLIKLLKPIKEVIVSLEYKLTSLADCFIQLMKLGIAFKSYPTITNVLFQSYCIDKFNHCWR
;
A
#
# COMPACT_ATOMS: atom_id res chain seq x y z
N LEU A 1 -9.55 -18.98 -15.36
CA LEU A 1 -8.12 -19.33 -15.56
C LEU A 1 -7.75 -20.60 -14.81
N LEU A 2 -7.91 -20.63 -13.47
CA LEU A 2 -7.66 -21.83 -12.66
C LEU A 2 -8.53 -23.05 -13.02
N GLU A 3 -9.77 -22.83 -13.46
CA GLU A 3 -10.69 -23.92 -13.83
C GLU A 3 -10.47 -24.47 -15.24
N LYS A 4 -9.82 -23.73 -16.14
CA LYS A 4 -9.68 -24.12 -17.55
C LYS A 4 -8.43 -24.97 -17.81
N HIS A 5 -7.34 -24.77 -17.06
CA HIS A 5 -6.09 -25.53 -17.18
C HIS A 5 -5.37 -25.64 -15.82
N PRO A 6 -5.81 -26.52 -14.91
CA PRO A 6 -5.27 -26.62 -13.56
C PRO A 6 -3.80 -27.09 -13.52
N GLU A 7 -3.31 -27.78 -14.54
CA GLU A 7 -1.92 -28.27 -14.64
C GLU A 7 -0.88 -27.19 -14.96
N THR A 8 -1.29 -26.04 -15.49
CA THR A 8 -0.36 -24.97 -15.90
C THR A 8 0.26 -24.19 -14.73
N LEU A 9 -0.31 -24.30 -13.54
CA LEU A 9 0.10 -23.51 -12.37
C LEU A 9 0.68 -24.41 -11.27
N ARG A 10 1.83 -24.01 -10.72
CA ARG A 10 2.42 -24.68 -9.54
C ARG A 10 1.47 -24.57 -8.34
N ASP A 11 1.46 -25.60 -7.51
CA ASP A 11 0.51 -25.73 -6.40
C ASP A 11 0.66 -24.63 -5.34
N ASN A 12 1.88 -24.10 -5.15
CA ASN A 12 2.12 -22.94 -4.30
C ASN A 12 1.41 -21.67 -4.82
N ILE A 13 1.36 -21.45 -6.13
CA ILE A 13 0.64 -20.32 -6.74
C ILE A 13 -0.86 -20.54 -6.60
N LYS A 14 -1.36 -21.77 -6.79
CA LYS A 14 -2.78 -22.08 -6.55
C LYS A 14 -3.20 -21.81 -5.10
N SER A 15 -2.35 -22.20 -4.14
CA SER A 15 -2.56 -21.94 -2.72
C SER A 15 -2.62 -20.43 -2.43
N LEU A 16 -1.68 -19.65 -2.99
CA LEU A 16 -1.68 -18.19 -2.87
C LEU A 16 -2.93 -17.54 -3.46
N LEU A 17 -3.36 -17.96 -4.66
CA LEU A 17 -4.56 -17.45 -5.33
C LEU A 17 -5.88 -17.85 -4.64
N ARG A 18 -5.86 -18.88 -3.79
CA ARG A 18 -6.99 -19.25 -2.94
C ARG A 18 -6.94 -18.57 -1.57
N ASN A 19 -5.82 -17.94 -1.22
CA ASN A 19 -5.65 -17.28 0.05
C ASN A 19 -6.34 -15.90 0.02
N TYR A 20 -7.52 -15.83 0.62
CA TYR A 20 -8.28 -14.58 0.75
C TYR A 20 -7.49 -13.48 1.48
N ILE A 21 -6.67 -13.83 2.47
CA ILE A 21 -5.85 -12.87 3.24
C ILE A 21 -4.82 -12.19 2.33
N PHE A 22 -4.23 -12.94 1.38
CA PHE A 22 -3.28 -12.37 0.42
C PHE A 22 -3.91 -11.21 -0.37
N PHE A 23 -5.13 -11.38 -0.88
CA PHE A 23 -5.80 -10.31 -1.62
C PHE A 23 -6.18 -9.13 -0.72
N GLN A 24 -6.60 -9.38 0.52
CA GLN A 24 -6.86 -8.30 1.48
C GLN A 24 -5.60 -7.49 1.78
N ASP A 25 -4.45 -8.13 1.91
CA ASP A 25 -3.19 -7.45 2.19
C ASP A 25 -2.66 -6.70 0.96
N VAL A 26 -2.84 -7.24 -0.26
CA VAL A 26 -2.57 -6.51 -1.52
C VAL A 26 -3.48 -5.27 -1.63
N GLU A 27 -4.76 -5.38 -1.31
CA GLU A 27 -5.69 -4.25 -1.35
C GLU A 27 -5.29 -3.16 -0.34
N LYS A 28 -4.87 -3.55 0.87
CA LYS A 28 -4.32 -2.61 1.87
C LYS A 28 -3.06 -1.91 1.37
N LEU A 29 -2.15 -2.66 0.76
CA LEU A 29 -0.93 -2.10 0.21
C LEU A 29 -1.24 -1.07 -0.89
N ILE A 30 -2.15 -1.37 -1.81
CA ILE A 30 -2.57 -0.43 -2.86
C ILE A 30 -3.17 0.84 -2.25
N LYS A 31 -4.04 0.68 -1.25
CA LYS A 31 -4.66 1.80 -0.52
C LYS A 31 -3.60 2.68 0.16
N LEU A 32 -2.55 2.10 0.75
CA LEU A 32 -1.45 2.84 1.37
C LEU A 32 -0.56 3.54 0.34
N LEU A 33 -0.22 2.87 -0.76
CA LEU A 33 0.68 3.40 -1.78
C LEU A 33 0.06 4.51 -2.65
N LYS A 34 -1.26 4.47 -2.87
CA LYS A 34 -1.97 5.45 -3.70
C LYS A 34 -1.77 6.91 -3.24
N PRO A 35 -2.07 7.30 -1.99
CA PRO A 35 -1.88 8.68 -1.54
C PRO A 35 -0.40 9.08 -1.49
N ILE A 36 0.53 8.15 -1.23
CA ILE A 36 1.98 8.41 -1.32
C ILE A 36 2.36 8.80 -2.75
N LYS A 37 1.92 8.00 -3.74
CA LYS A 37 2.18 8.26 -5.15
C LYS A 37 1.60 9.61 -5.58
N GLU A 38 0.36 9.92 -5.19
CA GLU A 38 -0.30 11.19 -5.52
C GLU A 38 0.44 12.39 -4.95
N VAL A 39 0.95 12.29 -3.72
CA VAL A 39 1.80 13.32 -3.10
C VAL A 39 3.10 13.50 -3.87
N ILE A 40 3.83 12.42 -4.18
CA ILE A 40 5.10 12.50 -4.91
C ILE A 40 4.89 13.17 -6.27
N VAL A 41 3.91 12.71 -7.05
CA VAL A 41 3.59 13.29 -8.36
C VAL A 41 3.22 14.77 -8.24
N SER A 42 2.46 15.15 -7.21
CA SER A 42 2.10 16.56 -6.99
C SER A 42 3.30 17.44 -6.63
N LEU A 43 4.33 16.88 -6.00
CA LEU A 43 5.54 17.60 -5.60
C LEU A 43 6.51 17.72 -6.78
N GLU A 44 6.72 16.64 -7.54
CA GLU A 44 7.61 16.61 -8.71
C GLU A 44 7.17 17.56 -9.83
N TYR A 45 5.87 17.79 -10.00
CA TYR A 45 5.34 18.63 -11.08
C TYR A 45 5.43 20.14 -10.82
N LYS A 46 5.81 20.57 -9.61
CA LYS A 46 5.90 21.98 -9.22
C LYS A 46 7.34 22.37 -8.91
N LEU A 47 7.65 23.66 -9.03
CA LEU A 47 8.76 24.26 -8.26
C LEU A 47 8.36 24.19 -6.79
N THR A 48 8.67 23.06 -6.17
CA THR A 48 8.18 22.70 -4.85
C THR A 48 8.95 23.43 -3.79
N SER A 49 8.25 24.19 -2.95
CA SER A 49 8.85 24.74 -1.73
C SER A 49 8.81 23.72 -0.60
N LEU A 50 9.63 23.94 0.43
CA LEU A 50 9.57 23.14 1.66
C LEU A 50 8.17 23.21 2.33
N ALA A 51 7.48 24.34 2.19
CA ALA A 51 6.11 24.51 2.71
C ALA A 51 5.11 23.61 1.96
N ASP A 52 5.25 23.46 0.64
CA ASP A 52 4.43 22.54 -0.15
C ASP A 52 4.64 21.08 0.29
N CYS A 53 5.90 20.68 0.52
CA CYS A 53 6.23 19.37 1.07
C CYS A 53 5.56 19.15 2.44
N PHE A 54 5.64 20.13 3.35
CA PHE A 54 5.03 20.03 4.67
C PHE A 54 3.49 19.88 4.59
N ILE A 55 2.83 20.64 3.73
CA ILE A 55 1.38 20.52 3.51
C ILE A 55 1.01 19.12 3.00
N GLN A 56 1.79 18.58 2.06
CA GLN A 56 1.53 17.24 1.53
C GLN A 56 1.78 16.13 2.57
N LEU A 57 2.78 16.28 3.44
CA LEU A 57 3.00 15.37 4.57
C LEU A 57 1.82 15.38 5.54
N MET A 58 1.26 16.56 5.85
CA MET A 58 0.06 16.65 6.70
C MET A 58 -1.15 15.95 6.06
N LYS A 59 -1.38 16.15 4.75
CA LYS A 59 -2.44 15.46 4.00
C LYS A 59 -2.27 13.95 4.04
N LEU A 60 -1.04 13.46 3.89
CA LEU A 60 -0.71 12.04 3.98
C LEU A 60 -1.04 11.47 5.37
N GLY A 61 -0.68 12.19 6.44
CA GLY A 61 -1.00 11.80 7.82
C GLY A 61 -2.51 11.71 8.07
N ILE A 62 -3.29 12.66 7.54
CA ILE A 62 -4.76 12.63 7.63
C ILE A 62 -5.33 11.43 6.86
N ALA A 63 -4.85 11.19 5.64
CA ALA A 63 -5.28 10.05 4.82
C ALA A 63 -5.02 8.72 5.56
N PHE A 64 -3.85 8.56 6.17
CA PHE A 64 -3.54 7.36 6.96
C PHE A 64 -4.37 7.22 8.24
N LYS A 65 -4.71 8.34 8.90
CA LYS A 65 -5.57 8.33 10.08
C LYS A 65 -7.02 7.97 9.77
N SER A 66 -7.51 8.27 8.57
CA SER A 66 -8.88 7.97 8.14
C SER A 66 -9.14 6.51 7.75
N TYR A 67 -8.11 5.66 7.71
CA TYR A 67 -8.32 4.24 7.42
C TYR A 67 -9.08 3.57 8.57
N PRO A 68 -10.21 2.90 8.31
CA PRO A 68 -10.90 2.15 9.34
C PRO A 68 -9.95 1.06 9.85
N THR A 69 -9.64 1.13 11.15
CA THR A 69 -9.09 0.02 11.91
C THR A 69 -9.97 -1.21 11.62
N ILE A 70 -9.38 -2.40 11.49
CA ILE A 70 -10.02 -3.72 11.22
C ILE A 70 -9.80 -4.16 9.77
N THR A 71 -8.70 -4.84 9.44
CA THR A 71 -8.64 -6.32 9.60
C THR A 71 -7.21 -6.90 9.68
N ASN A 72 -6.13 -6.10 9.64
CA ASN A 72 -4.78 -6.62 9.89
C ASN A 72 -3.85 -5.49 10.34
N VAL A 73 -4.04 -5.04 11.58
CA VAL A 73 -3.24 -3.95 12.19
C VAL A 73 -1.75 -4.28 12.12
N LEU A 74 -1.37 -5.56 12.29
CA LEU A 74 0.02 -6.01 12.22
C LEU A 74 0.64 -5.79 10.84
N PHE A 75 -0.07 -6.10 9.76
CA PHE A 75 0.45 -5.86 8.40
C PHE A 75 0.58 -4.37 8.09
N GLN A 76 -0.40 -3.56 8.51
CA GLN A 76 -0.33 -2.11 8.33
C GLN A 76 0.88 -1.50 9.08
N SER A 77 1.07 -1.87 10.36
CA SER A 77 2.23 -1.46 11.14
C SER A 77 3.53 -1.90 10.50
N TYR A 78 3.62 -3.15 10.03
CA TYR A 78 4.79 -3.67 9.30
C TYR A 78 5.13 -2.83 8.06
N CYS A 79 4.13 -2.47 7.25
CA CYS A 79 4.33 -1.64 6.07
C CYS A 79 4.84 -0.24 6.42
N ILE A 80 4.27 0.38 7.46
CA ILE A 80 4.70 1.70 7.94
C ILE A 80 6.14 1.64 8.46
N ASP A 81 6.47 0.63 9.27
CA ASP A 81 7.81 0.45 9.82
C ASP A 81 8.85 0.25 8.71
N LYS A 82 8.54 -0.59 7.72
CA LYS A 82 9.42 -0.80 6.56
C LYS A 82 9.61 0.46 5.75
N PHE A 83 8.55 1.23 5.51
CA PHE A 83 8.67 2.51 4.84
C PHE A 83 9.60 3.44 5.63
N ASN A 84 9.34 3.66 6.92
CA ASN A 84 10.12 4.55 7.77
C ASN A 84 11.61 4.14 7.86
N HIS A 85 11.91 2.83 7.88
CA HIS A 85 13.29 2.34 7.90
C HIS A 85 14.05 2.68 6.60
N CYS A 86 13.38 2.73 5.45
CA CYS A 86 14.03 3.09 4.18
C CYS A 86 14.42 4.57 4.09
N TRP A 87 13.87 5.43 4.95
CA TRP A 87 14.11 6.88 4.96
C TRP A 87 14.86 7.38 6.20
N ARG A 88 15.38 6.47 7.03
CA ARG A 88 16.40 6.76 8.06
C ARG A 88 17.78 6.67 7.46
#